data_AF-A0A642C4Z7-F1
#
_entry.id   AF-A0A642C4Z7-F1
#
_cell.length_a   1.000
_cell.length_b   1.000
_cell.length_c   1.000
_cell.angle_alpha   90.00
_cell.angle_beta   90.00
_cell.angle_gamma   90.00
#
_symmetry.space_group_name_H-M   'P 1'
#
loop_
_entity.id
_entity.type
_entity.pdbx_description
1 polymer ?
#
loop_
_entity_poly.entity_id
_entity_poly.type
_entity_poly.pdbx_seq_one_letter_code
_entity_poly.pdbx_strand_id
1 'polypeptide(L)' 'MIEVMESALQKAAGEGMDEFIQVFTDKYKEVIGGELTADTMPLLTGEQHSLLAYQIFRDEIMFGGFCQLIQNGYGGYI' A
#
# COMPACT_ATOMS: atom_id res chain seq x y z
N MET A 1 14.08 -2.14 -8.58
CA MET A 1 14.40 -1.60 -7.24
C MET A 1 13.59 -0.34 -7.09
N ILE A 2 12.71 -0.25 -6.08
CA ILE A 2 11.88 0.94 -5.86
C ILE A 2 12.67 1.88 -4.97
N GLU A 3 12.91 3.10 -5.44
CA GLU A 3 13.66 4.11 -4.71
C GLU A 3 12.71 5.07 -4.01
N VAL A 4 12.94 5.28 -2.71
CA VAL A 4 12.17 6.21 -1.88
C VAL A 4 13.10 7.32 -1.43
N MET A 5 12.67 8.57 -1.56
CA MET A 5 13.48 9.71 -1.14
C MET A 5 13.68 9.73 0.38
N GLU A 6 14.94 9.84 0.81
CA GLU A 6 15.30 9.86 2.23
C GLU A 6 14.63 11.00 3.00
N SER A 7 14.49 12.17 2.37
CA SER A 7 13.80 13.32 2.96
C SER A 7 12.31 13.05 3.24
N ALA A 8 11.65 12.24 2.41
CA ALA A 8 10.26 11.84 2.63
C ALA A 8 10.15 10.84 3.79
N LEU A 9 11.11 9.91 3.88
CA LEU A 9 11.19 8.95 5.00
C LEU A 9 11.43 9.64 6.34
N GLN A 10 12.40 10.58 6.39
CA GLN A 10 12.72 11.32 7.61
C GLN A 10 11.53 12.17 8.08
N LYS A 11 10.81 12.80 7.14
CA LYS A 11 9.61 13.56 7.46
C LYS A 11 8.51 12.65 8.02
N ALA A 12 8.17 11.58 7.31
CA ALA A 12 7.10 10.68 7.70
C ALA A 12 7.39 9.96 9.03
N ALA A 13 8.65 9.59 9.29
CA ALA A 13 9.07 9.03 10.56
C ALA A 13 8.84 9.97 11.77
N GLY A 14 8.80 11.28 11.54
CA GLY A 14 8.46 12.28 12.56
C GLY A 14 6.95 12.47 12.76
N GLU A 15 6.12 12.05 11.81
CA GLU A 15 4.67 12.23 11.81
C GLU A 15 3.97 10.99 12.40
N GLY A 16 4.48 9.79 12.12
CA GLY A 16 3.94 8.55 12.68
C GLY A 16 4.34 7.30 11.88
N MET A 17 4.03 6.13 12.44
CA MET A 17 4.28 4.86 11.76
C MET A 17 3.37 4.68 10.55
N ASP A 18 2.15 5.21 10.60
CA ASP A 18 1.18 5.09 9.50
C ASP A 18 1.63 5.90 8.29
N GLU A 19 2.06 7.14 8.52
CA GLU A 19 2.65 8.02 7.51
C GLU A 19 3.94 7.41 6.94
N PHE A 20 4.75 6.78 7.79
CA PHE A 20 5.97 6.11 7.35
C PHE A 20 5.67 4.96 6.38
N ILE A 21 4.71 4.09 6.70
CA ILE A 21 4.31 2.97 5.82
C ILE A 21 3.69 3.51 4.52
N GLN A 22 2.91 4.60 4.62
CA GLN A 22 2.28 5.25 3.47
C GLN A 22 3.27 5.71 2.41
N VAL A 23 4.42 6.26 2.81
CA VAL A 23 5.45 6.68 1.83
C VAL A 23 5.93 5.51 0.95
N PHE A 24 6.01 4.29 1.50
CA PHE A 24 6.39 3.11 0.72
C PHE A 24 5.24 2.63 -0.17
N THR A 25 4.03 2.52 0.37
CA THR A 25 2.90 1.98 -0.38
C THR A 25 2.42 2.92 -1.48
N ASP A 26 2.56 4.24 -1.31
CA ASP A 26 2.31 5.22 -2.36
C ASP A 26 3.28 5.01 -3.53
N LYS A 27 4.56 4.71 -3.26
CA LYS A 27 5.51 4.33 -4.31
C LYS A 27 5.16 3.01 -4.98
N TYR A 28 4.64 2.04 -4.23
CA TYR A 28 4.18 0.78 -4.84
C TYR A 28 2.99 1.03 -5.76
N LYS A 29 2.02 1.85 -5.33
CA LYS A 29 0.86 2.27 -6.12
C LYS A 29 1.27 3.02 -7.39
N GLU A 30 2.26 3.91 -7.32
CA GLU A 30 2.83 4.59 -8.51
C GLU A 30 3.40 3.59 -9.52
N VAL A 31 4.15 2.58 -9.05
CA VAL A 31 4.78 1.57 -9.91
C VAL A 31 3.74 0.67 -10.61
N ILE A 32 2.66 0.32 -9.93
CA ILE A 32 1.57 -0.49 -10.51
C ILE A 32 0.52 0.35 -11.27
N GLY A 33 0.71 1.67 -11.40
CA GLY A 33 -0.23 2.55 -12.09
C GLY A 33 -1.59 2.70 -11.40
N GLY A 34 -1.66 2.44 -10.08
CA GLY A 34 -2.88 2.53 -9.28
C GLY A 34 -3.78 1.29 -9.31
N GLU A 35 -3.52 0.30 -10.16
CA GLU A 35 -4.36 -0.91 -10.28
C GLU A 35 -3.56 -2.20 -10.07
N LEU A 36 -4.11 -3.08 -9.22
CA LEU A 36 -3.61 -4.44 -9.01
C LEU A 36 -4.18 -5.36 -10.10
N THR A 37 -3.40 -5.60 -11.13
CA THR A 37 -3.75 -6.46 -12.27
C THR A 37 -2.78 -7.63 -12.39
N ALA A 38 -3.11 -8.63 -13.21
CA ALA A 38 -2.21 -9.75 -13.47
C ALA A 38 -0.85 -9.30 -14.04
N ASP A 39 -0.82 -8.21 -14.79
CA ASP A 39 0.39 -7.67 -15.41
C ASP A 39 1.23 -6.83 -14.44
N THR A 40 0.60 -6.22 -13.43
CA THR A 40 1.28 -5.38 -12.43
C THR A 40 1.71 -6.16 -11.18
N MET A 41 1.12 -7.31 -10.90
CA MET A 41 1.51 -8.19 -9.78
C MET A 41 3.01 -8.57 -9.79
N PRO A 42 3.64 -8.94 -10.92
CA PRO A 42 5.07 -9.29 -10.93
C PRO A 42 6.01 -8.10 -10.69
N LEU A 43 5.52 -6.85 -10.70
CA LEU A 43 6.34 -5.65 -10.52
C LEU A 43 6.76 -5.43 -9.06
N LEU A 44 6.03 -6.03 -8.12
CA LEU A 44 6.31 -5.93 -6.70
C LEU A 44 6.86 -7.26 -6.17
N THR A 45 7.73 -7.18 -5.15
CA THR A 45 8.18 -8.36 -4.42
C THR A 45 7.09 -8.83 -3.44
N GLY A 46 7.19 -10.07 -2.96
CA GLY A 46 6.22 -10.60 -1.98
C GLY A 46 6.15 -9.79 -0.68
N GLU A 47 7.27 -9.19 -0.25
CA GLU A 47 7.34 -8.30 0.91
C GLU A 47 6.63 -6.96 0.64
N GLN A 48 6.81 -6.41 -0.56
CA GLN A 48 6.12 -5.18 -0.98
C GLN A 48 4.62 -5.39 -1.09
N HIS A 49 4.19 -6.55 -1.62
CA HIS A 49 2.79 -6.96 -1.62
C HIS A 49 2.21 -7.06 -0.21
N SER A 50 2.96 -7.66 0.72
CA SER A 50 2.53 -7.80 2.11
C SER A 50 2.33 -6.44 2.78
N LEU A 51 3.24 -5.49 2.56
CA LEU A 51 3.13 -4.13 3.12
C LEU A 51 1.99 -3.34 2.46
N LEU A 52 1.82 -3.45 1.14
CA LEU A 52 0.72 -2.84 0.41
C LEU A 52 -0.64 -3.40 0.88
N ALA A 53 -0.75 -4.71 1.04
CA ALA A 53 -1.94 -5.40 1.54
C ALA A 53 -2.27 -4.94 2.97
N TYR A 54 -1.28 -4.85 3.85
CA TYR A 54 -1.48 -4.34 5.21
C TYR A 54 -2.08 -2.93 5.22
N GLN A 55 -1.53 -2.02 4.41
CA GLN A 55 -2.05 -0.65 4.38
C GLN A 55 -3.46 -0.57 3.81
N ILE A 56 -3.73 -1.24 2.68
CA ILE A 56 -5.08 -1.30 2.10
C ILE A 56 -6.06 -1.87 3.13
N PHE A 57 -5.72 -3.00 3.76
CA PHE A 57 -6.54 -3.61 4.79
C PHE A 57 -6.81 -2.65 5.95
N ARG A 58 -5.77 -2.04 6.51
CA ARG A 58 -5.89 -1.08 7.62
C ARG A 58 -6.83 0.06 7.25
N ASP A 59 -6.64 0.68 6.09
CA ASP A 59 -7.44 1.82 5.66
C ASP A 59 -8.91 1.41 5.48
N GLU A 60 -9.17 0.33 4.73
CA GLU A 60 -10.52 -0.17 4.52
C GLU A 60 -11.25 -0.51 5.84
N ILE A 61 -10.56 -1.18 6.76
CA ILE A 61 -11.13 -1.55 8.05
C ILE A 61 -11.39 -0.33 8.94
N MET A 62 -10.47 0.64 8.98
CA MET A 62 -10.59 1.83 9.82
C MET A 62 -11.67 2.80 9.34
N PHE A 63 -11.95 2.84 8.03
CA PHE A 63 -12.97 3.73 7.47
C PHE A 63 -14.35 3.08 7.36
N GLY A 64 -14.46 1.87 6.81
CA GLY A 64 -15.74 1.24 6.48
C GLY A 64 -15.86 -0.24 6.84
N GLY A 65 -14.85 -0.81 7.50
CA GLY A 65 -14.83 -2.20 7.89
C GLY A 65 -14.75 -3.17 6.70
N PHE A 66 -14.98 -4.45 6.99
CA PHE A 66 -14.92 -5.51 5.98
C PHE A 66 -15.92 -5.34 4.83
N CYS A 67 -17.07 -4.68 5.10
CA CYS A 67 -18.05 -4.41 4.05
C CYS A 67 -17.47 -3.52 2.95
N GLN A 68 -16.76 -2.44 3.33
CA GLN A 68 -16.12 -1.53 2.37
C GLN A 68 -15.00 -2.24 1.62
N LEU A 69 -14.16 -2.99 2.33
CA LEU A 69 -13.07 -3.78 1.74
C LEU A 69 -13.56 -4.69 0.61
N ILE A 70 -14.64 -5.44 0.88
CA ILE A 70 -15.23 -6.38 -0.09
C ILE A 70 -15.87 -5.61 -1.25
N GLN A 71 -16.59 -4.51 -0.98
CA GLN A 71 -17.23 -3.69 -2.01
C GLN A 71 -16.22 -3.02 -2.96
N ASN A 72 -15.08 -2.59 -2.43
CA ASN A 72 -13.97 -2.01 -3.20
C ASN A 72 -13.15 -3.07 -3.96
N GLY A 73 -13.48 -4.35 -3.82
CA GLY A 73 -12.87 -5.44 -4.59
C GLY A 73 -11.53 -5.95 -4.06
N TYR A 74 -11.09 -5.54 -2.87
CA TYR A 74 -9.81 -5.96 -2.30
C TYR A 74 -9.81 -7.37 -1.72
N GLY A 75 -10.98 -7.99 -1.53
CA GLY A 75 -11.10 -9.30 -0.87
C GLY A 75 -10.44 -10.48 -1.59
N GLY A 76 -10.12 -10.36 -2.88
CA GLY A 76 -9.34 -11.39 -3.60
C GLY A 76 -7.83 -11.25 -3.44
N TYR A 77 -7.38 -10.08 -2.98
CA TYR A 77 -5.98 -9.71 -2.83
C TYR A 77 -5.49 -9.82 -1.38
N ILE A 78 -6.38 -9.57 -0.41
CA ILE A 78 -6.16 -9.74 1.05
C ILE A 78 -6.50 -11.16 1.48
#